data_AF-F7ZHH9-F1
#
_entry.id   AF-F7ZHH9-F1
#
_cell.length_a   1.000
_cell.length_b   1.000
_cell.length_c   1.000
_cell.angle_alpha   90.00
_cell.angle_beta   90.00
_cell.angle_gamma   90.00
#
_symmetry.space_group_name_H-M   'P 1'
#
loop_
_entity.id
_entity.type
_entity.pdbx_description
1 polymer ?
#
loop_
_entity_poly.entity_id
_entity_poly.type
_entity_poly.pdbx_seq_one_letter_code
_entity_poly.pdbx_strand_id
1 'polypeptide(L)' 'MTNHILCSVDLTHEDEAAKLLREAYNLAGFYGATLSVVTVLPDYGSSWVGSFFKEGTMHDAASFRLFCPCRVSLSRAV' A
#
# COMPACT_ATOMS: atom_id res chain seq x y z
N MET A 1 23.69 2.36 -5.88
CA MET A 1 22.94 1.63 -4.84
C MET A 1 21.55 2.26 -4.74
N THR A 2 20.48 1.47 -4.68
CA THR A 2 19.10 2.00 -4.60
C THR A 2 18.83 2.59 -3.22
N ASN A 3 18.79 3.92 -3.12
CA ASN A 3 18.51 4.62 -1.87
C ASN A 3 17.03 4.50 -1.43
N HIS A 4 16.16 4.06 -2.35
CA HIS A 4 14.72 3.99 -2.16
C HIS A 4 14.16 2.67 -2.70
N ILE A 5 13.32 2.03 -1.90
CA ILE A 5 12.56 0.84 -2.26
C ILE A 5 11.09 1.23 -2.30
N LEU A 6 10.43 1.02 -3.43
CA LEU A 6 8.99 1.22 -3.59
C LEU A 6 8.28 -0.13 -3.49
N CYS A 7 7.35 -0.23 -2.56
CA CYS A 7 6.55 -1.42 -2.30
C CYS A 7 5.09 -1.11 -2.63
N SER A 8 4.60 -1.67 -3.73
CA SER A 8 3.19 -1.61 -4.09
C SER A 8 2.42 -2.71 -3.37
N VAL A 9 1.38 -2.33 -2.63
CA VAL A 9 0.50 -3.27 -1.92
C VAL A 9 -0.92 -3.18 -2.47
N ASP A 10 -1.50 -4.34 -2.70
CA ASP A 10 -2.92 -4.49 -3.00
C ASP A 10 -3.66 -4.80 -1.68
N LEU A 11 -4.79 -4.14 -1.48
CA LEU A 11 -5.59 -4.29 -0.26
C LEU A 11 -6.54 -5.51 -0.33
N THR A 12 -6.73 -6.10 -1.49
CA THR A 12 -7.63 -7.26 -1.67
C THR A 12 -7.09 -8.55 -1.06
N HIS A 13 -5.76 -8.67 -0.87
CA HIS A 13 -5.09 -9.87 -0.38
C HIS A 13 -4.19 -9.55 0.82
N GLU A 14 -4.80 -9.33 2.00
CA GLU A 14 -4.12 -8.92 3.23
C GLU A 14 -2.92 -9.80 3.62
N ASP A 15 -3.10 -11.12 3.58
CA ASP A 15 -2.07 -12.08 4.00
C ASP A 15 -0.82 -12.04 3.11
N GLU A 16 -1.02 -11.83 1.81
CA GLU A 16 0.07 -11.72 0.84
C GLU A 16 0.77 -10.36 0.97
N ALA A 17 -0.02 -9.28 1.12
CA ALA A 17 0.51 -7.95 1.36
C ALA A 17 1.35 -7.90 2.65
N ALA A 18 0.94 -8.57 3.72
CA ALA A 18 1.68 -8.64 4.97
C ALA A 18 3.04 -9.35 4.81
N LYS A 19 3.09 -10.46 4.04
CA LYS A 19 4.35 -11.15 3.74
C LYS A 19 5.27 -10.26 2.90
N LEU A 20 4.73 -9.61 1.87
CA LEU A 20 5.49 -8.74 0.99
C LEU A 20 6.07 -7.54 1.74
N LEU A 21 5.30 -6.92 2.63
CA LEU A 21 5.77 -5.81 3.48
C LEU A 21 6.91 -6.23 4.42
N ARG A 22 6.86 -7.44 4.99
CA ARG A 22 7.93 -7.96 5.86
C ARG A 22 9.24 -8.11 5.09
N GLU A 23 9.20 -8.69 3.90
CA GLU A 23 10.40 -8.83 3.07
C GLU A 23 10.94 -7.47 2.61
N ALA A 24 10.06 -6.55 2.22
CA ALA A 24 10.47 -5.20 1.83
C ALA A 24 11.13 -4.43 2.99
N TYR A 25 10.64 -4.62 4.22
CA TYR A 25 11.25 -4.06 5.43
C TYR A 25 12.64 -4.67 5.70
N ASN A 26 12.78 -5.99 5.59
CA ASN A 26 14.06 -6.67 5.76
C ASN A 26 15.11 -6.18 4.73
N LEU A 27 14.70 -6.04 3.46
CA LEU A 27 15.55 -5.52 2.40
C LEU A 27 15.93 -4.05 2.65
N ALA A 28 14.99 -3.21 3.06
CA ALA A 28 15.25 -1.81 3.38
C ALA A 28 16.25 -1.67 4.54
N GLY A 29 16.11 -2.49 5.59
CA GLY A 29 17.05 -2.55 6.70
C GLY A 29 18.44 -3.03 6.28
N PHE A 30 18.51 -4.06 5.43
CA PHE A 30 19.78 -4.61 4.94
C PHE A 30 20.56 -3.61 4.07
N TYR A 31 19.86 -2.88 3.20
CA TYR A 31 20.47 -1.91 2.29
C TYR A 31 20.59 -0.50 2.88
N GLY A 32 20.06 -0.24 4.07
CA GLY A 32 19.96 1.11 4.64
C GLY A 32 19.13 2.06 3.77
N ALA A 33 18.12 1.53 3.08
CA ALA A 33 17.30 2.25 2.10
C ALA A 33 15.97 2.71 2.71
N THR A 34 15.36 3.74 2.12
CA THR A 34 14.03 4.20 2.52
C THR A 34 12.95 3.35 1.87
N LEU A 35 12.05 2.75 2.66
CA LEU A 35 10.90 2.02 2.17
C LEU A 35 9.70 2.96 1.99
N SER A 36 9.18 3.07 0.77
CA SER A 36 7.93 3.77 0.44
C SER A 36 6.86 2.76 0.07
N VAL A 37 5.70 2.83 0.72
CA VAL A 37 4.57 1.92 0.46
C VAL A 37 3.48 2.67 -0.28
N VAL A 38 2.98 2.10 -1.37
CA VAL A 38 1.91 2.70 -2.18
C VAL A 38 0.81 1.69 -2.44
N THR A 39 -0.43 2.16 -2.44
CA THR A 39 -1.59 1.41 -2.91
C THR A 39 -2.38 2.29 -3.86
N VAL A 40 -3.01 1.69 -4.86
CA VAL A 40 -3.80 2.41 -5.87
C VAL A 40 -5.25 2.04 -5.64
N LEU A 41 -6.04 3.03 -5.24
CA LEU A 41 -7.49 2.92 -5.28
C LEU A 41 -7.97 3.50 -6.63
N PRO A 42 -8.42 2.67 -7.58
CA PRO A 42 -8.91 3.18 -8.85
C PRO A 42 -10.22 3.97 -8.65
N ASP A 43 -10.42 4.99 -9.48
CA ASP A 43 -11.66 5.75 -9.52
C ASP A 43 -12.71 5.02 -10.36
N TYR A 44 -13.56 4.23 -9.68
CA TYR A 44 -14.66 3.55 -10.37
C TYR A 44 -15.88 4.45 -10.65
N GLY A 45 -15.84 5.74 -10.29
CA GLY A 45 -16.84 6.74 -10.69
C GLY A 45 -16.66 7.24 -12.12
N SER A 46 -15.50 6.98 -12.74
CA SER A 46 -15.24 7.34 -14.13
C SER A 46 -15.97 6.40 -15.11
N SER A 47 -16.57 6.95 -16.17
CA SER A 47 -17.35 6.18 -17.16
C SER A 47 -16.54 5.07 -17.86
N TRP A 48 -15.22 5.25 -17.96
CA TRP A 48 -14.31 4.28 -18.56
C TRP A 48 -13.97 3.13 -17.61
N VAL A 49 -13.62 3.41 -16.35
CA VAL A 49 -13.21 2.39 -15.37
C VAL A 49 -14.42 1.66 -14.79
N GLY A 50 -15.54 2.36 -14.55
CA GLY A 50 -16.77 1.77 -14.03
C GLY A 50 -17.37 0.68 -14.93
N SER A 51 -17.07 0.70 -16.23
CA SER A 51 -17.53 -0.33 -17.18
C SER A 51 -16.87 -1.71 -16.98
N PHE A 52 -15.73 -1.78 -16.27
CA PHE A 52 -15.02 -3.03 -16.00
C PHE A 52 -15.47 -3.72 -14.71
N PHE A 53 -16.26 -3.05 -13.86
CA PHE A 53 -16.60 -3.53 -12.52
C PHE A 53 -18.12 -3.55 -12.29
N LYS A 54 -18.58 -4.47 -11.43
CA LYS A 54 -20.01 -4.59 -11.09
C LYS A 54 -20.43 -3.47 -10.15
N GLU A 55 -21.70 -3.07 -10.20
CA GLU A 55 -22.27 -2.12 -9.24
C GLU A 55 -22.05 -2.62 -7.80
N GLY A 56 -21.44 -1.79 -6.95
CA GLY A 56 -21.14 -2.10 -5.55
C GLY A 56 -19.65 -2.24 -5.19
N THR A 57 -18.76 -2.50 -6.16
CA THR A 57 -17.31 -2.71 -5.89
C THR A 57 -16.61 -1.51 -5.25
N MET A 58 -17.11 -0.29 -5.48
CA MET A 58 -16.60 0.94 -4.84
C MET A 58 -16.76 0.96 -3.32
N HIS A 59 -17.91 0.49 -2.82
CA HIS A 59 -18.23 0.58 -1.41
C HIS A 59 -17.33 -0.37 -0.60
N ASP A 60 -17.06 -1.56 -1.15
CA ASP A 60 -16.15 -2.54 -0.55
C ASP A 60 -14.70 -2.05 -0.56
N ALA A 61 -14.24 -1.46 -1.66
CA ALA A 61 -12.87 -0.94 -1.79
C ALA A 61 -12.62 0.29 -0.88
N ALA A 62 -13.60 1.17 -0.70
CA ALA A 62 -13.49 2.36 0.15
C ALA A 62 -13.67 2.05 1.66
N SER A 63 -14.40 0.98 1.99
CA SER A 63 -14.56 0.51 3.37
C SER A 63 -13.31 -0.16 3.91
N PHE A 64 -12.36 -0.49 3.04
CA PHE A 64 -11.05 -1.00 3.40
C PHE A 64 -10.23 0.09 4.08
N ARG A 65 -10.42 0.19 5.39
CA ARG A 65 -9.84 1.23 6.23
C ARG A 65 -8.31 1.10 6.17
N LEU A 66 -7.64 2.09 5.58
CA LEU A 66 -6.19 2.29 5.67
C LEU A 66 -5.78 2.43 7.14
N PHE A 67 -5.64 1.32 7.84
CA PHE A 67 -4.90 1.24 9.07
C PHE A 67 -3.56 0.61 8.75
N CYS A 68 -2.66 1.44 8.21
CA CYS A 68 -1.24 1.10 8.18
C CYS A 68 -0.70 1.42 9.58
N PRO A 69 -0.39 0.43 10.44
CA PRO A 69 0.20 0.67 11.75
C PRO A 69 1.65 1.19 11.64
N CYS A 70 2.23 1.31 10.45
CA CYS A 70 3.59 1.83 10.23
C CYS A 70 3.73 3.35 10.40
N ARG A 71 2.85 4.00 11.17
CA ARG A 71 3.18 5.29 11.81
C ARG A 71 4.10 5.04 13.00
N VAL A 72 5.21 4.34 12.78
CA VAL A 72 6.34 4.30 13.70
C VAL A 72 7.13 5.58 13.46
N SER A 73 6.89 6.55 14.34
CA SER A 73 7.86 7.52 14.84
C SER A 73 8.96 7.95 13.87
N LEU A 74 8.83 9.13 13.25
CA LEU A 74 9.98 9.95 12.84
C LEU A 74 9.56 11.41 12.61
N SER A 75 9.14 12.08 13.69
CA SER A 75 9.35 13.52 13.85
C SER A 75 9.08 13.92 15.30
N ARG A 76 10.03 13.52 16.17
CA ARG A 76 10.31 14.14 17.47
C ARG A 76 11.69 13.64 17.94
N ALA A 77 12.70 14.05 17.20
CA ALA A 77 14.09 14.03 17.63
C ALA A 77 14.77 15.15 16.82
N VAL A 78 15.18 16.19 17.56
CA VAL A 78 15.62 17.53 17.14
C VAL A 78 14.48 18.48 16.79
#